data_AF-A0A813FGL6-F1
#
_entry.id   AF-A0A813FGL6-F1
#
_cell.length_a   1.000
_cell.length_b   1.000
_cell.length_c   1.000
_cell.angle_alpha   90.00
_cell.angle_beta   90.00
_cell.angle_gamma   90.00
#
_symmetry.space_group_name_H-M   'P 1'
#
loop_
_entity.id
_entity.type
_entity.pdbx_description
1 polymer ?
#
loop_
_entity_poly.entity_id
_entity_poly.type
_entity_poly.pdbx_seq_one_letter_code
_entity_poly.pdbx_strand_id
1 'polypeptide(L)'
;MGELSEATRVMDARAAWKWENLATWYQDYFYDVVHHHHDSEEQIYFPWLQTKGAIPAKISADHPELMRAMDELRDMPASGALKPAGERAELLAKLRERVAAFVEDIHQHLAEEEELIPKLLKEGGFTQEEEGARVGQIIESLGLDGNKKSLPVMLHGFKLWAVEERAEAFVAEHLPPPPHPAPLPKLLDGRLSTASLGPRRLAPRRG
;
A
#
# COMPACT_ATOMS: atom_id res chain seq x y z
N MET A 1 -0.68 9.54 -0.85
CA MET A 1 -0.47 9.59 -2.31
C MET A 1 0.65 10.54 -2.72
N GLY A 2 0.89 11.63 -1.98
CA GLY A 2 2.02 12.54 -2.24
C GLY A 2 3.39 11.85 -2.18
N GLU A 3 3.51 10.74 -1.46
CA GLU A 3 4.73 9.94 -1.33
C GLU A 3 5.15 9.30 -2.66
N LEU A 4 4.19 8.85 -3.48
CA LEU A 4 4.47 8.29 -4.81
C LEU A 4 4.94 9.36 -5.79
N SER A 5 4.29 10.53 -5.76
CA SER A 5 4.72 11.71 -6.51
C SER A 5 6.13 12.15 -6.10
N GLU A 6 6.39 12.23 -4.80
CA GLU A 6 7.70 12.62 -4.28
C GLU A 6 8.78 11.60 -4.65
N ALA A 7 8.50 10.30 -4.50
CA ALA A 7 9.42 9.23 -4.86
C ALA A 7 9.85 9.35 -6.33
N THR A 8 8.91 9.48 -7.26
CA THR A 8 9.22 9.62 -8.70
C THR A 8 9.90 10.96 -9.03
N ARG A 9 9.58 12.03 -8.30
CA ARG A 9 10.25 13.34 -8.46
C ARG A 9 11.73 13.28 -8.12
N VAL A 10 12.11 12.59 -7.03
CA VAL A 10 13.51 12.49 -6.58
C VAL A 10 14.28 11.31 -7.19
N MET A 11 13.65 10.52 -8.05
CA MET A 11 14.32 9.45 -8.79
C MET A 11 15.42 9.98 -9.72
N ASP A 12 16.52 9.25 -9.76
CA ASP A 12 17.59 9.40 -10.74
C ASP A 12 17.46 8.27 -11.77
N ALA A 13 17.26 8.62 -13.04
CA ALA A 13 17.10 7.67 -14.12
C ALA A 13 18.30 6.72 -14.25
N ARG A 14 19.52 7.13 -13.84
CA ARG A 14 20.73 6.30 -13.95
C ARG A 14 20.89 5.32 -12.80
N ALA A 15 20.28 5.59 -11.65
CA ALA A 15 20.42 4.78 -10.44
C ALA A 15 19.48 3.56 -10.47
N ALA A 16 19.99 2.40 -10.93
CA ALA A 16 19.20 1.16 -11.05
C ALA A 16 18.46 0.78 -9.75
N TRP A 17 19.13 0.90 -8.61
CA TRP A 17 18.56 0.57 -7.31
C TRP A 17 17.31 1.40 -6.96
N LYS A 18 17.17 2.63 -7.48
CA LYS A 18 15.96 3.45 -7.25
C LYS A 18 14.74 2.88 -7.98
N TRP A 19 14.95 2.31 -9.17
CA TRP A 19 13.89 1.64 -9.94
C TRP A 19 13.48 0.33 -9.26
N GLU A 20 14.46 -0.46 -8.82
CA GLU A 20 14.23 -1.71 -8.08
C GLU A 20 13.49 -1.45 -6.77
N ASN A 21 13.89 -0.42 -6.02
CA ASN A 21 13.22 -0.05 -4.77
C ASN A 21 11.79 0.44 -5.02
N LEU A 22 11.57 1.29 -6.04
CA LEU A 22 10.22 1.74 -6.35
C LEU A 22 9.34 0.58 -6.81
N ALA A 23 9.85 -0.30 -7.68
CA ALA A 23 9.11 -1.47 -8.15
C ALA A 23 8.73 -2.40 -6.97
N THR A 24 9.69 -2.70 -6.09
CA THR A 24 9.46 -3.52 -4.90
C THR A 24 8.46 -2.87 -3.96
N TRP A 25 8.63 -1.58 -3.62
CA TRP A 25 7.69 -0.89 -2.75
C TRP A 25 6.29 -0.81 -3.35
N TYR A 26 6.18 -0.50 -4.65
CA TYR A 26 4.90 -0.38 -5.33
C TYR A 26 4.17 -1.71 -5.33
N GLN A 27 4.85 -2.79 -5.70
CA GLN A 27 4.28 -4.13 -5.72
C GLN A 27 3.93 -4.64 -4.32
N ASP A 28 4.88 -4.58 -3.39
CA ASP A 28 4.77 -5.28 -2.11
C ASP A 28 3.89 -4.53 -1.10
N TYR A 29 3.70 -3.23 -1.27
CA TYR A 29 2.93 -2.40 -0.32
C TYR A 29 1.77 -1.70 -1.01
N PHE A 30 2.05 -0.84 -1.98
CA PHE A 30 1.05 0.08 -2.51
C PHE A 30 -0.05 -0.65 -3.30
N TYR A 31 0.36 -1.56 -4.19
CA TYR A 31 -0.53 -2.25 -5.12
C TYR A 31 -1.54 -3.11 -4.38
N ASP A 32 -1.07 -4.01 -3.51
CA ASP A 32 -1.93 -4.92 -2.74
C ASP A 32 -2.91 -4.16 -1.84
N VAL A 33 -2.46 -3.09 -1.17
CA VAL A 33 -3.30 -2.35 -0.21
C VAL A 33 -4.44 -1.60 -0.92
N VAL A 34 -4.17 -0.95 -2.06
CA VAL A 34 -5.22 -0.22 -2.79
C VAL A 34 -6.16 -1.19 -3.50
N HIS A 35 -5.67 -2.30 -4.06
CA HIS A 35 -6.57 -3.33 -4.61
C HIS A 35 -7.50 -3.89 -3.53
N HIS A 36 -6.97 -4.20 -2.35
CA HIS A 36 -7.79 -4.69 -1.24
C HIS A 36 -8.85 -3.69 -0.80
N HIS A 37 -8.51 -2.39 -0.76
CA HIS A 37 -9.46 -1.32 -0.44
C HIS A 37 -10.66 -1.34 -1.40
N HIS A 38 -10.43 -1.30 -2.72
CA HIS A 38 -11.53 -1.33 -3.70
C HIS A 38 -12.25 -2.67 -3.75
N ASP A 39 -11.55 -3.81 -3.61
CA ASP A 39 -12.19 -5.13 -3.50
C ASP A 39 -13.11 -5.18 -2.27
N SER A 40 -12.70 -4.59 -1.15
CA SER A 40 -13.51 -4.53 0.06
C SER A 40 -14.76 -3.67 -0.11
N GLU A 41 -14.66 -2.58 -0.85
CA GLU A 41 -15.82 -1.74 -1.21
C GLU A 41 -16.81 -2.53 -2.05
N GLU A 42 -16.35 -3.14 -3.14
CA GLU A 42 -17.21 -3.85 -4.09
C GLU A 42 -17.84 -5.11 -3.49
N GLN A 43 -17.09 -5.85 -2.67
CA GLN A 43 -17.52 -7.17 -2.20
C GLN A 43 -18.16 -7.15 -0.81
N ILE A 44 -17.87 -6.14 0.01
CA ILE A 44 -18.32 -6.08 1.41
C ILE A 44 -19.12 -4.81 1.67
N TYR A 45 -18.53 -3.64 1.43
CA TYR A 45 -19.06 -2.39 1.97
C TYR A 45 -20.26 -1.84 1.18
N PHE A 46 -20.12 -1.71 -0.14
CA PHE A 46 -21.21 -1.24 -1.01
C PHE A 46 -22.42 -2.18 -1.01
N PRO A 47 -22.27 -3.52 -1.10
CA PRO A 47 -23.42 -4.42 -0.96
C PRO A 47 -24.15 -4.27 0.38
N TRP A 48 -23.41 -4.01 1.47
CA TRP A 48 -24.02 -3.77 2.78
C TRP A 48 -24.75 -2.42 2.84
N LEU A 49 -24.16 -1.34 2.33
CA LEU A 49 -24.81 -0.02 2.24
C LEU A 49 -26.12 -0.10 1.41
N GLN A 50 -26.14 -0.90 0.35
CA GLN A 50 -27.32 -1.13 -0.49
C GLN A 50 -28.51 -1.76 0.26
N THR A 51 -28.30 -2.34 1.46
CA THR A 51 -29.39 -2.92 2.26
C THR A 51 -30.33 -1.88 2.86
N LYS A 52 -29.90 -0.61 2.98
CA LYS A 52 -30.72 0.49 3.55
C LYS A 52 -30.79 1.74 2.67
N GLY A 53 -30.20 1.73 1.47
CA GLY A 53 -30.23 2.88 0.57
C GLY A 53 -29.76 2.56 -0.85
N ALA A 54 -30.01 3.44 -1.81
CA ALA A 54 -29.46 3.33 -3.14
C ALA A 54 -28.08 3.97 -3.19
N ILE A 55 -27.10 3.27 -3.75
CA ILE A 55 -25.75 3.81 -3.98
C ILE A 55 -25.71 4.41 -5.39
N PRO A 56 -25.25 5.67 -5.54
CA PRO A 56 -25.02 6.25 -6.85
C PRO A 56 -24.03 5.39 -7.64
N ALA A 57 -24.40 4.97 -8.86
CA ALA A 57 -23.53 4.14 -9.71
C ALA A 57 -22.15 4.77 -9.98
N LYS A 58 -22.03 6.09 -9.83
CA LYS A 58 -20.78 6.82 -10.03
C LYS A 58 -19.69 6.46 -9.02
N ILE A 59 -20.04 6.07 -7.79
CA ILE A 59 -19.05 5.84 -6.72
C ILE A 59 -18.04 4.75 -7.10
N SER A 60 -18.49 3.70 -7.80
CA SER A 60 -17.65 2.58 -8.26
C SER A 60 -17.31 2.62 -9.75
N ALA A 61 -17.86 3.59 -10.49
CA ALA A 61 -17.71 3.63 -11.94
C ALA A 61 -16.26 3.82 -12.39
N ASP A 62 -15.45 4.49 -11.55
CA ASP A 62 -14.06 4.82 -11.86
C ASP A 62 -13.07 3.71 -11.45
N HIS A 63 -13.51 2.70 -10.68
CA HIS A 63 -12.65 1.61 -10.20
C HIS A 63 -11.92 0.86 -11.33
N PRO A 64 -12.56 0.45 -12.45
CA PRO A 64 -11.86 -0.29 -13.50
C PRO A 64 -10.75 0.52 -14.20
N GLU A 65 -10.94 1.83 -14.37
CA GLU A 65 -9.96 2.77 -14.90
C GLU A 65 -8.79 2.95 -13.93
N LEU A 66 -9.06 3.14 -12.63
CA LEU A 66 -8.05 3.26 -11.60
C LEU A 66 -7.21 1.98 -11.46
N MET A 67 -7.83 0.80 -11.49
CA MET A 67 -7.09 -0.48 -11.39
C MET A 67 -6.18 -0.71 -12.60
N ARG A 68 -6.62 -0.34 -13.81
CA ARG A 68 -5.76 -0.34 -14.99
C ARG A 68 -4.59 0.63 -14.86
N ALA A 69 -4.81 1.82 -14.29
CA ALA A 69 -3.73 2.75 -14.02
C ALA A 69 -2.68 2.18 -13.06
N MET A 70 -3.14 1.42 -12.06
CA MET A 70 -2.25 0.75 -11.13
C MET A 70 -1.43 -0.36 -11.78
N ASP A 71 -2.03 -1.15 -12.67
CA ASP A 71 -1.29 -2.16 -13.45
C ASP A 71 -0.18 -1.54 -14.30
N GLU A 72 -0.48 -0.44 -14.99
CA GLU A 72 0.52 0.31 -15.76
C GLU A 72 1.66 0.81 -14.87
N LEU A 73 1.31 1.40 -13.72
CA LEU A 73 2.28 1.94 -12.76
C LEU A 73 3.09 0.86 -12.04
N ARG A 74 2.58 -0.36 -11.92
CA ARG A 74 3.36 -1.53 -11.46
C ARG A 74 4.42 -1.90 -12.48
N ASP A 75 4.04 -1.94 -13.75
CA ASP A 75 4.90 -2.45 -14.82
C ASP A 75 5.99 -1.46 -15.23
N MET A 76 5.74 -0.15 -15.13
CA MET A 76 6.69 0.89 -15.54
C MET A 76 8.01 0.87 -14.72
N PRO A 77 8.01 0.90 -13.37
CA PRO A 77 9.24 0.81 -12.58
C PRO A 77 9.96 -0.52 -12.77
N ALA A 78 9.22 -1.63 -12.86
CA ALA A 78 9.79 -2.95 -13.11
C ALA A 78 10.51 -3.01 -14.46
N SER A 79 9.89 -2.46 -15.51
CA SER A 79 10.52 -2.32 -16.83
C SER A 79 11.77 -1.43 -16.77
N GLY A 80 11.70 -0.32 -16.05
CA GLY A 80 12.82 0.61 -15.89
C GLY A 80 14.03 -0.03 -15.20
N ALA A 81 13.80 -0.90 -14.20
CA ALA A 81 14.87 -1.65 -13.55
C ALA A 81 15.69 -2.51 -14.54
N LEU A 82 15.03 -3.07 -15.57
CA LEU A 82 15.65 -3.93 -16.58
C LEU A 82 16.31 -3.16 -17.75
N LYS A 83 15.97 -1.89 -17.95
CA LYS A 83 16.48 -1.08 -19.07
C LYS A 83 17.91 -0.59 -18.88
N PRO A 84 18.68 -0.37 -19.97
CA PRO A 84 19.95 0.35 -19.90
C PRO A 84 19.78 1.78 -19.37
N ALA A 85 20.79 2.31 -18.66
CA ALA A 85 20.73 3.65 -18.06
C ALA A 85 20.42 4.77 -19.07
N GLY A 86 20.85 4.62 -20.33
CA GLY A 86 20.57 5.58 -21.41
C GLY A 86 19.11 5.66 -21.86
N GLU A 87 18.30 4.62 -21.60
CA GLU A 87 16.90 4.54 -22.01
C GLU A 87 15.90 4.90 -20.90
N ARG A 88 16.37 5.01 -19.66
CA ARG A 88 15.50 5.23 -18.48
C ARG A 88 15.01 6.67 -18.35
N ALA A 89 15.67 7.64 -18.99
CA ALA A 89 15.30 9.05 -18.86
C ALA A 89 13.92 9.35 -19.44
N GLU A 90 13.63 8.82 -20.64
CA GLU A 90 12.32 8.96 -21.27
C GLU A 90 11.24 8.22 -20.48
N LEU A 91 11.54 7.00 -20.00
CA LEU A 91 10.62 6.23 -19.17
C LEU A 91 10.31 6.94 -17.85
N LEU A 92 11.28 7.59 -17.22
CA LEU A 92 11.06 8.34 -15.98
C LEU A 92 10.14 9.55 -16.21
N ALA A 93 10.27 10.23 -17.35
CA ALA A 93 9.36 11.31 -17.71
C ALA A 93 7.91 10.81 -17.84
N LYS A 94 7.70 9.70 -18.56
CA LYS A 94 6.39 9.05 -18.69
C LYS A 94 5.84 8.57 -17.35
N LEU A 95 6.69 7.98 -16.50
CA LEU A 95 6.31 7.51 -15.17
C LEU A 95 5.80 8.67 -14.30
N ARG A 96 6.49 9.83 -14.33
CA ARG A 96 6.07 11.01 -13.59
C ARG A 96 4.74 11.58 -14.08
N GLU A 97 4.56 11.67 -15.38
CA GLU A 97 3.29 12.10 -15.98
C GLU A 97 2.16 11.16 -15.56
N ARG A 98 2.38 9.84 -15.65
CA ARG A 98 1.37 8.85 -15.27
C ARG A 98 1.04 8.88 -13.78
N VAL A 99 2.05 9.03 -12.92
CA VAL A 99 1.85 9.18 -11.47
C VAL A 99 1.08 10.46 -11.16
N ALA A 100 1.40 11.59 -11.81
CA ALA A 100 0.69 12.84 -11.59
C ALA A 100 -0.81 12.72 -11.94
N ALA A 101 -1.12 12.10 -13.10
CA ALA A 101 -2.49 11.84 -13.49
C ALA A 101 -3.21 10.90 -12.50
N PHE A 102 -2.59 9.77 -12.15
CA PHE A 102 -3.17 8.80 -11.21
C PHE A 102 -3.42 9.41 -9.82
N VAL A 103 -2.52 10.26 -9.32
CA VAL A 103 -2.69 10.92 -8.03
C VAL A 103 -3.84 11.91 -8.05
N GLU A 104 -4.04 12.63 -9.16
CA GLU A 104 -5.22 13.49 -9.33
C GLU A 104 -6.51 12.65 -9.36
N ASP A 105 -6.53 11.59 -10.17
CA ASP A 105 -7.68 10.70 -10.33
C ASP A 105 -8.10 10.09 -8.97
N ILE A 106 -7.14 9.58 -8.19
CA ILE A 106 -7.45 8.96 -6.90
C ILE A 106 -7.87 9.98 -5.83
N HIS A 107 -7.34 11.20 -5.86
CA HIS A 107 -7.81 12.26 -4.95
C HIS A 107 -9.24 12.67 -5.27
N GLN A 108 -9.58 12.80 -6.55
CA GLN A 108 -10.94 13.12 -6.97
C GLN A 108 -11.91 12.00 -6.55
N HIS A 109 -11.53 10.75 -6.79
CA HIS A 109 -12.32 9.57 -6.40
C HIS A 109 -12.55 9.52 -4.88
N LEU A 110 -11.48 9.60 -4.08
CA LEU A 110 -11.60 9.57 -2.61
C LEU A 110 -12.43 10.75 -2.08
N ALA A 111 -12.31 11.95 -2.65
CA ALA A 111 -13.10 13.10 -2.23
C ALA A 111 -14.61 12.89 -2.46
N GLU A 112 -14.98 12.20 -3.55
CA GLU A 112 -16.37 11.82 -3.82
C GLU A 112 -16.88 10.80 -2.79
N GLU A 113 -16.08 9.79 -2.47
CA GLU A 113 -16.43 8.78 -1.45
C GLU A 113 -16.56 9.40 -0.05
N GLU A 114 -15.61 10.24 0.35
CA GLU A 114 -15.61 10.95 1.63
C GLU A 114 -16.84 11.88 1.78
N GLU A 115 -17.35 12.43 0.67
CA GLU A 115 -18.57 13.23 0.69
C GLU A 115 -19.85 12.36 0.73
N LEU A 116 -19.89 11.26 -0.02
CA LEU A 116 -21.11 10.46 -0.23
C LEU A 116 -21.34 9.41 0.86
N ILE A 117 -20.31 8.64 1.23
CA ILE A 117 -20.45 7.51 2.16
C ILE A 117 -21.01 7.95 3.52
N PRO A 118 -20.52 9.02 4.18
CA PRO A 118 -21.08 9.46 5.46
C PRO A 118 -22.55 9.87 5.36
N LYS A 119 -22.97 10.45 4.21
CA LYS A 119 -24.38 10.80 3.97
C LYS A 119 -25.24 9.55 3.86
N LEU A 120 -24.79 8.55 3.09
CA LEU A 120 -25.48 7.26 2.95
C LEU A 120 -25.61 6.53 4.28
N LEU A 121 -24.56 6.51 5.10
CA LEU A 121 -24.59 5.94 6.44
C LEU A 121 -25.66 6.61 7.32
N LYS A 122 -25.68 7.94 7.30
CA LYS A 122 -26.63 8.75 8.09
C LYS A 122 -28.07 8.58 7.60
N GLU A 123 -28.31 8.66 6.30
CA GLU A 123 -29.64 8.55 5.70
C GLU A 123 -30.21 7.13 5.81
N GLY A 124 -29.35 6.12 5.70
CA GLY A 124 -29.71 4.71 5.92
C GLY A 124 -29.93 4.36 7.40
N GLY A 125 -29.61 5.25 8.33
CA GLY A 125 -29.76 5.01 9.77
C GLY A 125 -28.88 3.87 10.27
N PHE A 126 -27.65 3.77 9.76
CA PHE A 126 -26.68 2.79 10.22
C PHE A 126 -26.11 3.20 11.58
N THR A 127 -25.89 2.22 12.46
CA THR A 127 -25.22 2.46 13.76
C THR A 127 -23.72 2.23 13.65
N GLN A 128 -22.97 2.81 14.60
CA GLN A 128 -21.52 2.61 14.69
C GLN A 128 -21.16 1.14 14.90
N GLU A 129 -21.98 0.38 15.63
CA GLU A 129 -21.78 -1.05 15.84
C GLU A 129 -21.98 -1.86 14.56
N GLU A 130 -22.98 -1.50 13.74
CA GLU A 130 -23.22 -2.15 12.45
C GLU A 130 -22.06 -1.90 11.49
N GLU A 131 -21.60 -0.65 11.37
CA GLU A 131 -20.46 -0.28 10.54
C GLU A 131 -19.17 -0.94 11.06
N GLY A 132 -18.94 -0.89 12.37
CA GLY A 132 -17.78 -1.51 13.02
C GLY A 132 -17.67 -3.02 12.75
N ALA A 133 -18.80 -3.72 12.68
CA ALA A 133 -18.80 -5.15 12.29
C ALA A 133 -18.37 -5.37 10.84
N ARG A 134 -18.70 -4.46 9.92
CA ARG A 134 -18.27 -4.53 8.51
C ARG A 134 -16.82 -4.12 8.33
N VAL A 135 -16.39 -3.05 8.99
CA VAL A 135 -14.98 -2.66 9.04
C VAL A 135 -14.13 -3.79 9.63
N GLY A 136 -14.63 -4.49 10.65
CA GLY A 136 -13.97 -5.69 11.18
C GLY A 136 -13.79 -6.79 10.12
N GLN A 137 -14.83 -7.09 9.33
CA GLN A 137 -14.73 -8.04 8.22
C GLN A 137 -13.72 -7.62 7.15
N ILE A 138 -13.67 -6.32 6.82
CA ILE A 138 -12.70 -5.76 5.88
C ILE A 138 -11.28 -5.97 6.40
N ILE A 139 -11.02 -5.63 7.67
CA ILE A 139 -9.71 -5.81 8.32
C ILE A 139 -9.33 -7.30 8.36
N GLU A 140 -10.26 -8.19 8.70
CA GLU A 140 -10.01 -9.63 8.74
C GLU A 140 -9.68 -10.19 7.35
N SER A 141 -10.37 -9.73 6.30
CA SER A 141 -10.17 -10.21 4.92
C SER A 141 -8.77 -9.91 4.38
N LEU A 142 -8.13 -8.85 4.89
CA LEU A 142 -6.75 -8.48 4.54
C LEU A 142 -5.70 -9.43 5.16
N GLY A 143 -6.08 -10.16 6.22
CA GLY A 143 -5.20 -11.07 6.94
C GLY A 143 -4.03 -10.39 7.64
N LEU A 144 -3.20 -11.16 8.36
CA LEU A 144 -2.07 -10.60 9.12
C LEU A 144 -1.03 -9.92 8.21
N ASP A 145 -0.75 -10.53 7.05
CA ASP A 145 0.26 -10.05 6.10
C ASP A 145 -0.14 -8.73 5.44
N GLY A 146 -1.42 -8.57 5.07
CA GLY A 146 -1.89 -7.31 4.52
C GLY A 146 -2.03 -6.24 5.62
N ASN A 147 -2.48 -6.59 6.82
CA ASN A 147 -2.62 -5.63 7.92
C ASN A 147 -1.29 -5.02 8.35
N LYS A 148 -0.18 -5.80 8.33
CA LYS A 148 1.16 -5.21 8.58
C LYS A 148 1.60 -4.22 7.49
N LYS A 149 1.05 -4.31 6.27
CA LYS A 149 1.35 -3.41 5.15
C LYS A 149 0.49 -2.15 5.21
N SER A 150 -0.80 -2.29 5.53
CA SER A 150 -1.75 -1.16 5.57
C SER A 150 -1.62 -0.31 6.84
N LEU A 151 -1.39 -0.92 8.01
CA LEU A 151 -1.37 -0.20 9.28
C LEU A 151 -0.36 0.96 9.33
N PRO A 152 0.90 0.82 8.86
CA PRO A 152 1.83 1.95 8.83
C PRO A 152 1.32 3.14 8.02
N VAL A 153 0.63 2.90 6.90
CA VAL A 153 0.07 3.96 6.04
C VAL A 153 -1.10 4.65 6.74
N MET A 154 -1.99 3.87 7.39
CA MET A 154 -3.09 4.42 8.18
C MET A 154 -2.59 5.30 9.33
N LEU A 155 -1.57 4.85 10.07
CA LEU A 155 -0.96 5.64 11.15
C LEU A 155 -0.25 6.89 10.63
N HIS A 156 0.39 6.81 9.46
CA HIS A 156 0.98 7.97 8.83
C HIS A 156 -0.09 9.02 8.47
N GLY A 157 -1.18 8.60 7.81
CA GLY A 157 -2.31 9.47 7.51
C GLY A 157 -2.95 10.07 8.77
N PHE A 158 -3.13 9.26 9.81
CA PHE A 158 -3.63 9.74 11.10
C PHE A 158 -2.71 10.79 11.72
N LYS A 159 -1.39 10.61 11.65
CA LYS A 159 -0.41 11.60 12.13
C LYS A 159 -0.42 12.90 11.32
N LEU A 160 -0.71 12.85 10.01
CA LEU A 160 -0.85 14.05 9.19
C LEU A 160 -2.13 14.83 9.49
N TRP A 161 -3.20 14.13 9.84
CA TRP A 161 -4.50 14.73 10.17
C TRP A 161 -4.60 15.20 11.62
N ALA A 162 -4.09 14.41 12.57
CA ALA A 162 -4.10 14.72 13.98
C ALA A 162 -2.90 15.60 14.38
N VAL A 163 -3.01 16.28 15.51
CA VAL A 163 -1.83 16.87 16.17
C VAL A 163 -0.90 15.75 16.66
N GLU A 164 0.40 15.99 16.68
CA GLU A 164 1.42 14.97 16.96
C GLU A 164 1.18 14.27 18.30
N GLU A 165 0.82 15.01 19.35
CA GLU A 165 0.54 14.47 20.67
C GLU A 165 -0.63 13.48 20.67
N ARG A 166 -1.65 13.72 19.83
CA ARG A 166 -2.81 12.82 19.70
C ARG A 166 -2.46 11.56 18.92
N ALA A 167 -1.63 11.69 17.89
CA ALA A 167 -1.14 10.55 17.13
C ALA A 167 -0.30 9.61 18.01
N GLU A 168 0.60 10.17 18.83
CA GLU A 168 1.44 9.42 19.76
C GLU A 168 0.62 8.74 20.86
N ALA A 169 -0.33 9.46 21.47
CA ALA A 169 -1.21 8.90 22.49
C ALA A 169 -2.01 7.70 21.95
N PHE A 170 -2.57 7.81 20.74
CA PHE A 170 -3.30 6.73 20.09
C PHE A 170 -2.43 5.46 19.92
N VAL A 171 -1.20 5.63 19.41
CA VAL A 171 -0.26 4.51 19.25
C VAL A 171 0.07 3.86 20.59
N ALA A 172 0.32 4.67 21.62
CA ALA A 172 0.68 4.17 22.95
C ALA A 172 -0.46 3.41 23.65
N GLU A 173 -1.72 3.83 23.45
CA GLU A 173 -2.89 3.24 24.12
C GLU A 173 -3.43 2.00 23.38
N HIS A 174 -3.38 1.99 22.05
CA HIS A 174 -4.10 1.00 21.25
C HIS A 174 -3.24 0.00 20.49
N LEU A 175 -1.93 0.24 20.36
CA LEU A 175 -1.04 -0.68 19.65
C LEU A 175 -0.12 -1.42 20.62
N PRO A 176 0.16 -2.72 20.37
CA PRO A 176 1.15 -3.42 21.17
C PRO A 176 2.51 -2.73 21.02
N PRO A 177 3.33 -2.67 22.10
CA PRO A 177 4.67 -2.13 21.98
C PRO A 177 5.45 -2.94 20.94
N PRO A 178 6.40 -2.31 20.23
CA PRO A 178 7.26 -3.03 19.30
C PRO A 178 7.91 -4.21 20.04
N PRO A 179 8.03 -5.39 19.38
CA PRO A 179 8.71 -6.51 20.01
C PRO A 179 10.08 -6.05 20.45
N HIS A 180 10.44 -6.32 21.71
CA HIS A 180 11.77 -6.01 22.21
C HIS A 180 12.80 -6.56 21.22
N PRO A 181 13.81 -5.77 20.80
CA PRO A 181 14.83 -6.28 19.91
C PRO A 181 15.41 -7.53 20.56
N ALA A 182 15.38 -8.65 19.84
CA ALA A 182 16.05 -9.86 20.30
C ALA A 182 17.47 -9.46 20.70
N PRO A 183 17.99 -9.92 21.86
CA PRO A 183 19.34 -9.60 22.26
C PRO A 183 20.24 -9.96 21.09
N LEU A 184 21.00 -8.96 20.60
CA LEU A 184 21.96 -9.18 19.52
C LEU A 184 22.75 -10.43 19.89
N PRO A 185 22.91 -11.41 18.98
CA PRO A 185 23.74 -12.55 19.26
C PRO A 185 25.06 -11.99 19.78
N LYS A 186 25.43 -12.33 21.02
CA LYS A 186 26.72 -11.91 21.58
C LYS A 186 27.73 -12.22 20.49
N LEU A 187 28.40 -11.21 19.95
CA LEU A 187 29.55 -11.44 19.08
C LEU A 187 30.46 -12.33 19.92
N LEU A 188 30.50 -13.62 19.60
CA LEU A 188 31.42 -14.54 20.24
C LEU A 188 32.81 -13.97 19.95
N ASP A 189 33.49 -13.56 21.01
CA ASP A 189 34.80 -12.93 20.98
C ASP A 189 35.69 -13.59 19.92
N GLY A 190 35.91 -12.86 18.81
CA GLY A 190 37.15 -12.85 18.04
C GLY A 190 37.75 -14.18 17.58
N ARG A 191 37.00 -15.28 17.46
CA ARG A 191 37.50 -16.50 16.80
C ARG A 191 36.72 -16.74 15.52
N LEU A 192 37.18 -16.09 14.45
CA LEU A 192 36.95 -16.55 13.09
C LEU A 192 37.46 -17.99 12.99
N SER A 193 36.55 -18.95 13.17
CA SER A 193 36.80 -20.33 12.76
C SER A 193 36.88 -20.31 11.24
N THR A 194 38.07 -20.57 10.71
CA THR A 194 38.33 -20.84 9.30
C THR A 194 37.75 -22.21 8.93
N ALA A 195 36.43 -22.37 9.06
CA ALA A 195 35.75 -23.52 8.48
C ALA A 195 35.65 -23.28 6.97
N SER A 196 36.50 -23.96 6.21
CA SER A 196 36.48 -23.91 4.75
C SER A 196 35.08 -24.29 4.26
N LEU A 197 34.43 -23.38 3.53
CA LEU A 197 33.20 -23.68 2.82
C LEU A 197 33.53 -24.71 1.73
N GLY A 198 33.27 -25.97 2.03
CA GLY A 198 33.32 -27.05 1.04
C GLY A 198 32.30 -26.77 -0.09
N PRO A 199 32.58 -27.25 -1.32
CA PRO A 199 31.74 -26.97 -2.47
C PRO A 199 30.31 -27.51 -2.25
N ARG A 200 29.33 -26.62 -2.35
CA ARG A 200 27.91 -26.98 -2.37
C ARG A 200 27.65 -27.84 -3.60
N ARG A 201 27.39 -29.14 -3.39
CA ARG A 201 26.82 -30.00 -4.43
C ARG A 201 25.39 -29.53 -4.69
N LEU A 202 25.15 -28.99 -5.88
CA LEU A 202 23.81 -28.77 -6.40
C LEU A 202 23.16 -30.14 -6.63
N ALA A 203 22.04 -30.39 -5.97
CA ALA A 203 21.20 -31.55 -6.25
C ALA A 203 20.50 -31.35 -7.62
N PRO A 204 20.38 -32.40 -8.45
CA PRO A 204 19.71 -32.31 -9.74
C PRO A 204 18.21 -32.06 -9.56
N ARG A 205 17.68 -31.08 -10.30
CA ARG A 205 16.24 -30.88 -10.46
C ARG A 205 15.68 -32.12 -11.17
N ARG A 206 14.67 -32.76 -10.56
CA ARG A 206 13.86 -33.76 -11.26
C ARG A 206 12.97 -33.00 -12.25
N GLY A 207 13.03 -33.43 -13.52
CA GLY A 207 12.11 -33.00 -14.57
C GLY A 207 10.77 -33.70 -14.48
#